data_AF-A0A8H3A0M3-F1
#
_entry.id   AF-A0A8H3A0M3-F1
#
_cell.length_a   1.000
_cell.length_b   1.000
_cell.length_c   1.000
_cell.angle_alpha   90.00
_cell.angle_beta   90.00
_cell.angle_gamma   90.00
#
_symmetry.space_group_name_H-M   'P 1'
#
loop_
_entity.id
_entity.type
_entity.pdbx_description
1 polymer ?
#
loop_
_entity_poly.entity_id
_entity_poly.type
_entity_poly.pdbx_seq_one_letter_code
_entity_poly.pdbx_strand_id
1 'polypeptide(L)'
;MATGCNAAVAVPPHKRSDTETASAIEISGWRLTSTSLPISNGAEIDACQAEVGINLPEMFFGNNSLILEWFGPESDIGTPPTRPDSQEDVGDTKAGNGPLWRYEFRAQDALKRVHQGPSEPGDGCVKVGHAEAWLKSRTGPAAESPMPDMVEVKPYDWTYTPLYSGHTSLPSGLDNDGFGPADPENPQHEIPIAELQRPDPILFYAEIPLYEDELHDNGLSILTIRIRVMPESLFILFRFTLRVDGVLFRNFDTRIYHSFVRNPPLVVRDIRGWETSYKTLKSLLPNPEDLSPLADPQWIARMLASMPTSSTMDRSSRRSTGWKGLGARVEVLDLSKLVNQAEGELSDGINALKLVDEKQD
;
A
#
# COMPACT_ATOMS: atom_id res chain seq x y z
N MET A 1 28.80 -23.83 -24.54
CA MET A 1 27.53 -23.58 -25.26
C MET A 1 26.46 -24.43 -24.59
N ALA A 2 25.77 -23.86 -23.60
CA ALA A 2 24.58 -24.49 -23.01
C ALA A 2 23.39 -23.64 -23.45
N THR A 3 22.69 -24.14 -24.46
CA THR A 3 21.39 -23.66 -24.93
C THR A 3 20.36 -23.91 -23.83
N GLY A 4 20.25 -22.96 -22.89
CA GLY A 4 19.08 -22.82 -22.05
C GLY A 4 18.00 -22.13 -22.86
N CYS A 5 17.21 -22.90 -23.59
CA CYS A 5 15.93 -22.43 -24.12
C CYS A 5 15.06 -22.04 -22.91
N ASN A 6 14.97 -20.75 -22.61
CA ASN A 6 13.92 -20.21 -21.74
C ASN A 6 12.59 -20.58 -22.41
N ALA A 7 11.96 -21.66 -21.96
CA ALA A 7 10.59 -21.95 -22.36
C ALA A 7 9.75 -20.74 -21.94
N ALA A 8 9.08 -20.12 -22.91
CA ALA A 8 8.17 -19.01 -22.63
C ALA A 8 7.11 -19.53 -21.65
N VAL A 9 6.95 -18.84 -20.51
CA VAL A 9 5.93 -19.17 -19.52
C VAL A 9 4.57 -19.09 -20.20
N ALA A 10 3.77 -20.14 -20.08
CA ALA A 10 2.44 -20.18 -20.66
C ALA A 10 1.57 -19.10 -20.01
N VAL A 11 0.97 -18.23 -20.83
CA VAL A 11 0.07 -17.19 -20.32
C VAL A 11 -1.25 -17.84 -19.94
N PRO A 12 -1.67 -17.80 -18.66
CA PRO A 12 -2.95 -18.35 -18.26
C PRO A 12 -4.09 -17.52 -18.85
N PRO A 13 -5.28 -18.11 -18.98
CA PRO A 13 -6.45 -17.35 -19.35
C PRO A 13 -6.69 -16.22 -18.35
N HIS A 14 -7.03 -15.05 -18.90
CA HIS A 14 -7.30 -13.85 -18.12
C HIS A 14 -8.25 -12.95 -18.90
N LYS A 15 -8.97 -12.11 -18.18
CA LYS A 15 -9.83 -11.08 -18.77
C LYS A 15 -9.34 -9.72 -18.32
N ARG A 16 -9.20 -8.80 -19.27
CA ARG A 16 -8.87 -7.40 -19.00
C ARG A 16 -10.06 -6.52 -19.30
N SER A 17 -10.30 -5.55 -18.44
CA SER A 17 -11.31 -4.52 -18.65
C SER A 17 -10.72 -3.17 -18.31
N ASP A 18 -10.68 -2.27 -19.28
CA ASP A 18 -10.22 -0.91 -19.11
C ASP A 18 -11.40 0.04 -19.36
N THR A 19 -11.62 0.96 -18.43
CA THR A 19 -12.50 2.12 -18.57
C THR A 19 -11.65 3.39 -18.62
N GLU A 20 -12.28 4.55 -18.72
CA GLU A 20 -11.57 5.84 -18.72
C GLU A 20 -10.82 6.11 -17.40
N THR A 21 -11.35 5.61 -16.28
CA THR A 21 -10.88 5.95 -14.92
C THR A 21 -10.36 4.74 -14.13
N ALA A 22 -10.61 3.52 -14.61
CA ALA A 22 -10.19 2.31 -13.96
C ALA A 22 -9.70 1.25 -14.96
N SER A 23 -8.80 0.40 -14.51
CA SER A 23 -8.29 -0.74 -15.27
C SER A 23 -8.30 -1.94 -14.35
N ALA A 24 -8.74 -3.09 -14.87
CA ALA A 24 -8.82 -4.31 -14.09
C ALA A 24 -8.39 -5.53 -14.88
N ILE A 25 -7.85 -6.50 -14.15
CA ILE A 25 -7.49 -7.83 -14.66
C ILE A 25 -8.10 -8.91 -13.75
N GLU A 26 -8.72 -9.90 -14.38
CA GLU A 26 -9.21 -11.12 -13.76
C GLU A 26 -8.35 -12.30 -14.19
N ILE A 27 -7.73 -12.99 -13.24
CA ILE A 27 -6.76 -14.06 -13.49
C ILE A 27 -6.66 -14.98 -12.26
N SER A 28 -6.70 -16.29 -12.46
CA SER A 28 -6.44 -17.28 -11.40
C SER A 28 -7.26 -17.05 -10.11
N GLY A 29 -8.57 -16.75 -10.22
CA GLY A 29 -9.43 -16.48 -9.07
C GLY A 29 -9.24 -15.12 -8.40
N TRP A 30 -8.41 -14.24 -9.00
CA TRP A 30 -8.22 -12.85 -8.57
C TRP A 30 -8.93 -11.88 -9.50
N ARG A 31 -9.45 -10.79 -8.93
CA ARG A 31 -9.75 -9.55 -9.64
C ARG A 31 -8.91 -8.43 -9.03
N LEU A 32 -8.11 -7.78 -9.85
CA LEU A 32 -7.24 -6.68 -9.46
C LEU A 32 -7.74 -5.44 -10.18
N THR A 33 -8.13 -4.41 -9.43
CA THR A 33 -8.72 -3.17 -9.96
C THR A 33 -7.88 -1.98 -9.53
N SER A 34 -7.32 -1.26 -10.49
CA SER A 34 -6.68 0.03 -10.29
C SER A 34 -7.59 1.17 -10.71
N THR A 35 -7.75 2.18 -9.87
CA THR A 35 -8.50 3.39 -10.17
C THR A 35 -7.55 4.57 -10.14
N SER A 36 -7.51 5.36 -11.22
CA SER A 36 -6.70 6.57 -11.35
C SER A 36 -7.55 7.71 -11.88
N LEU A 37 -7.81 8.68 -11.02
CA LEU A 37 -8.60 9.88 -11.25
C LEU A 37 -7.73 11.14 -11.01
N PRO A 38 -8.19 12.31 -11.46
CA PRO A 38 -7.53 13.58 -11.17
C PRO A 38 -7.46 13.89 -9.67
N ILE A 39 -6.69 14.94 -9.33
CA ILE A 39 -6.63 15.51 -7.98
C ILE A 39 -8.04 15.83 -7.49
N SER A 40 -8.30 15.54 -6.21
CA SER A 40 -9.59 15.77 -5.59
C SER A 40 -9.98 17.25 -5.64
N ASN A 41 -11.28 17.50 -5.82
CA ASN A 41 -11.83 18.86 -5.80
C ASN A 41 -12.00 19.38 -4.35
N GLY A 42 -12.30 20.67 -4.20
CA GLY A 42 -12.42 21.30 -2.88
C GLY A 42 -13.42 20.61 -1.94
N ALA A 43 -14.57 20.16 -2.44
CA ALA A 43 -15.57 19.48 -1.60
C ALA A 43 -15.09 18.09 -1.12
N GLU A 44 -14.38 17.36 -1.97
CA GLU A 44 -13.76 16.07 -1.62
C GLU A 44 -12.61 16.26 -0.61
N ILE A 45 -11.80 17.31 -0.79
CA ILE A 45 -10.73 17.69 0.13
C ILE A 45 -11.32 18.05 1.50
N ASP A 46 -12.34 18.90 1.54
CA ASP A 46 -12.97 19.32 2.80
C ASP A 46 -13.59 18.13 3.55
N ALA A 47 -14.25 17.22 2.83
CA ALA A 47 -14.83 16.00 3.40
C ALA A 47 -13.75 15.07 3.99
N CYS A 48 -12.67 14.83 3.23
CA CYS A 48 -11.57 14.00 3.68
C CYS A 48 -10.81 14.64 4.86
N GLN A 49 -10.56 15.94 4.82
CA GLN A 49 -9.92 16.69 5.89
C GLN A 49 -10.74 16.63 7.20
N ALA A 50 -12.07 16.72 7.10
CA ALA A 50 -12.95 16.56 8.26
C ALA A 50 -12.87 15.16 8.87
N GLU A 51 -12.70 14.11 8.04
CA GLU A 51 -12.61 12.72 8.51
C GLU A 51 -11.22 12.38 9.07
N VAL A 52 -10.15 12.80 8.39
CA VAL A 52 -8.77 12.49 8.79
C VAL A 52 -8.33 13.40 9.95
N GLY A 53 -8.75 14.68 9.97
CA GLY A 53 -8.42 15.62 11.04
C GLY A 53 -7.06 16.32 10.93
N ILE A 54 -6.41 16.25 9.75
CA ILE A 54 -5.17 16.99 9.40
C ILE A 54 -5.35 17.69 8.05
N ASN A 55 -4.58 18.72 7.76
CA ASN A 55 -4.58 19.33 6.43
C ASN A 55 -4.07 18.32 5.41
N LEU A 56 -4.68 18.25 4.23
CA LEU A 56 -4.26 17.30 3.20
C LEU A 56 -3.01 17.79 2.43
N PRO A 57 -2.24 16.87 1.83
CA PRO A 57 -1.19 17.19 0.88
C PRO A 57 -1.67 18.07 -0.29
N GLU A 58 -0.77 18.88 -0.84
CA GLU A 58 -1.06 19.78 -1.98
C GLU A 58 -1.69 19.06 -3.18
N MET A 59 -1.14 17.90 -3.56
CA MET A 59 -1.69 17.05 -4.61
C MET A 59 -2.29 15.80 -4.00
N PHE A 60 -3.58 15.87 -3.62
CA PHE A 60 -4.30 14.74 -3.03
C PHE A 60 -5.17 14.01 -4.06
N PHE A 61 -4.90 12.72 -4.28
CA PHE A 61 -5.66 11.86 -5.20
C PHE A 61 -6.62 10.95 -4.41
N GLY A 62 -7.64 11.54 -3.78
CA GLY A 62 -8.52 10.84 -2.83
C GLY A 62 -9.32 9.68 -3.43
N ASN A 63 -9.63 9.76 -4.72
CA ASN A 63 -10.40 8.73 -5.43
C ASN A 63 -9.51 7.62 -6.03
N ASN A 64 -8.19 7.74 -5.93
CA ASN A 64 -7.26 6.72 -6.41
C ASN A 64 -7.21 5.54 -5.46
N SER A 65 -7.18 4.34 -6.02
CA SER A 65 -7.14 3.12 -5.23
C SER A 65 -6.59 1.94 -6.01
N LEU A 66 -6.04 0.98 -5.25
CA LEU A 66 -5.79 -0.37 -5.73
C LEU A 66 -6.60 -1.34 -4.87
N ILE A 67 -7.42 -2.16 -5.51
CA ILE A 67 -8.28 -3.15 -4.86
C ILE A 67 -7.89 -4.53 -5.37
N LEU A 68 -7.65 -5.45 -4.43
CA LEU A 68 -7.39 -6.86 -4.70
C LEU A 68 -8.57 -7.65 -4.15
N GLU A 69 -9.21 -8.42 -5.00
CA GLU A 69 -10.31 -9.30 -4.63
C GLU A 69 -9.92 -10.74 -4.97
N TRP A 70 -10.03 -11.64 -3.98
CA TRP A 70 -9.79 -13.06 -4.15
C TRP A 70 -11.08 -13.84 -3.96
N PHE A 71 -11.42 -14.67 -4.94
CA PHE A 71 -12.67 -15.43 -5.00
C PHE A 71 -12.51 -16.91 -4.67
N GLY A 72 -11.30 -17.36 -4.39
CA GLY A 72 -11.00 -18.77 -4.14
C GLY A 72 -10.42 -19.50 -5.36
N PRO A 73 -9.85 -20.70 -5.14
CA PRO A 73 -9.19 -21.48 -6.20
C PRO A 73 -10.18 -22.15 -7.17
N GLU A 74 -11.42 -22.41 -6.74
CA GLU A 74 -12.47 -23.01 -7.57
C GLU A 74 -13.31 -21.97 -8.33
N SER A 75 -12.93 -20.69 -8.25
CA SER A 75 -13.65 -19.63 -8.92
C SER A 75 -13.44 -19.65 -10.44
N ASP A 76 -14.52 -19.45 -11.19
CA ASP A 76 -14.47 -19.26 -12.65
C ASP A 76 -13.86 -17.90 -13.05
N ILE A 77 -13.51 -17.03 -12.10
CA ILE A 77 -12.93 -15.70 -12.36
C ILE A 77 -11.58 -15.85 -13.09
N GLY A 78 -11.51 -15.26 -14.29
CA GLY A 78 -10.36 -15.35 -15.19
C GLY A 78 -10.38 -16.58 -16.12
N THR A 79 -11.38 -17.46 -16.03
CA THR A 79 -11.55 -18.57 -16.99
C THR A 79 -12.44 -18.16 -18.17
N PRO A 80 -12.10 -18.54 -19.42
CA PRO A 80 -12.91 -18.23 -20.59
C PRO A 80 -14.17 -19.13 -20.62
N PRO A 81 -15.31 -18.63 -21.13
CA PRO A 81 -16.53 -19.41 -21.23
C PRO A 81 -16.29 -20.66 -22.07
N THR A 82 -16.68 -21.83 -21.55
CA THR A 82 -16.26 -23.13 -22.10
C THR A 82 -17.03 -23.56 -23.36
N ARG A 83 -17.86 -22.70 -23.99
CA ARG A 83 -18.57 -23.07 -25.24
C ARG A 83 -19.09 -21.86 -26.05
N PRO A 84 -18.96 -21.85 -27.40
CA PRO A 84 -19.51 -20.77 -28.24
C PRO A 84 -20.99 -20.90 -28.65
N ASP A 85 -21.63 -22.06 -28.47
CA ASP A 85 -22.89 -22.38 -29.19
C ASP A 85 -24.12 -22.70 -28.31
N SER A 86 -24.08 -22.41 -27.01
CA SER A 86 -25.33 -22.39 -26.22
C SER A 86 -25.84 -20.96 -26.16
N GLN A 87 -26.89 -20.71 -26.93
CA GLN A 87 -27.77 -19.56 -26.78
C GLN A 87 -28.34 -19.61 -25.36
N GLU A 88 -27.70 -18.91 -24.42
CA GLU A 88 -28.18 -18.82 -23.06
C GLU A 88 -29.39 -17.90 -23.02
N ASP A 89 -30.54 -18.48 -22.67
CA ASP A 89 -31.62 -17.78 -22.02
C ASP A 89 -31.00 -16.93 -20.89
N VAL A 90 -31.38 -15.65 -20.83
CA VAL A 90 -31.04 -14.75 -19.72
C VAL A 90 -31.83 -15.22 -18.50
N GLY A 91 -31.37 -16.30 -17.88
CA GLY A 91 -31.90 -16.88 -16.66
C GLY A 91 -30.79 -16.88 -15.61
N ASP A 92 -30.87 -15.91 -14.69
CA ASP A 92 -30.15 -15.83 -13.41
C ASP A 92 -28.75 -16.48 -13.39
N THR A 93 -27.72 -15.69 -13.73
CA THR A 93 -26.40 -15.83 -13.11
C THR A 93 -26.62 -16.07 -11.62
N LYS A 94 -26.22 -17.24 -11.11
CA LYS A 94 -26.25 -17.54 -9.67
C LYS A 94 -25.55 -16.41 -8.92
N ALA A 95 -26.35 -15.49 -8.37
CA ALA A 95 -25.94 -14.52 -7.38
C ALA A 95 -25.59 -15.30 -6.12
N GLY A 96 -24.30 -15.38 -5.76
CA GLY A 96 -23.90 -16.04 -4.52
C GLY A 96 -22.45 -16.48 -4.45
N ASN A 97 -21.49 -15.56 -4.58
CA ASN A 97 -20.41 -15.42 -3.61
C ASN A 97 -19.63 -14.15 -3.91
N GLY A 98 -19.59 -13.22 -2.94
CA GLY A 98 -18.65 -12.09 -2.99
C GLY A 98 -17.20 -12.58 -2.89
N PRO A 99 -16.22 -11.67 -2.97
CA PRO A 99 -14.83 -12.04 -2.72
C PRO A 99 -14.69 -12.59 -1.29
N LEU A 100 -13.93 -13.68 -1.14
CA LEU A 100 -13.57 -14.25 0.16
C LEU A 100 -12.57 -13.35 0.90
N TRP A 101 -11.76 -12.63 0.14
CA TRP A 101 -10.80 -11.67 0.69
C TRP A 101 -10.74 -10.43 -0.20
N ARG A 102 -10.77 -9.26 0.44
CA ARG A 102 -10.65 -7.97 -0.25
C ARG A 102 -9.65 -7.08 0.46
N TYR A 103 -8.61 -6.69 -0.25
CA TYR A 103 -7.52 -5.86 0.25
C TYR A 103 -7.41 -4.57 -0.53
N GLU A 104 -7.26 -3.46 0.17
CA GLU A 104 -7.35 -2.13 -0.44
C GLU A 104 -6.20 -1.22 -0.01
N PHE A 105 -5.78 -0.38 -0.96
CA PHE A 105 -4.90 0.76 -0.75
C PHE A 105 -5.62 2.04 -1.14
N ARG A 106 -5.73 2.98 -0.19
CA ARG A 106 -6.36 4.29 -0.41
C ARG A 106 -5.55 5.39 0.24
N ALA A 107 -5.55 6.58 -0.37
CA ALA A 107 -4.84 7.75 0.15
C ALA A 107 -5.38 8.17 1.53
N GLN A 108 -6.70 8.20 1.67
CA GLN A 108 -7.37 8.58 2.91
C GLN A 108 -6.98 7.69 4.10
N ASP A 109 -7.00 6.37 3.93
CA ASP A 109 -6.64 5.45 5.01
C ASP A 109 -5.16 5.50 5.36
N ALA A 110 -4.29 5.83 4.38
CA ALA A 110 -2.89 6.13 4.64
C ALA A 110 -2.74 7.38 5.53
N LEU A 111 -3.49 8.46 5.24
CA LEU A 111 -3.44 9.70 6.00
C LEU A 111 -4.01 9.55 7.42
N LYS A 112 -5.00 8.68 7.64
CA LYS A 112 -5.47 8.32 8.99
C LYS A 112 -4.38 7.69 9.86
N ARG A 113 -3.32 7.13 9.25
CA ARG A 113 -2.16 6.54 9.95
C ARG A 113 -0.99 7.50 10.11
N VAL A 114 -1.13 8.75 9.68
CA VAL A 114 -0.15 9.81 9.96
C VAL A 114 -0.25 10.17 11.44
N HIS A 115 0.89 10.41 12.08
CA HIS A 115 0.92 10.77 13.49
C HIS A 115 0.15 12.08 13.74
N GLN A 116 -0.82 12.02 14.65
CA GLN A 116 -1.59 13.16 15.13
C GLN A 116 -1.30 13.35 16.62
N GLY A 117 -1.06 14.58 17.03
CA GLY A 117 -0.81 14.95 18.42
C GLY A 117 0.59 15.54 18.65
N PRO A 118 0.87 15.91 19.92
CA PRO A 118 2.18 16.40 20.33
C PRO A 118 3.24 15.33 20.11
N SER A 119 4.37 15.70 19.50
CA SER A 119 5.44 14.75 19.20
C SER A 119 6.02 14.11 20.47
N GLU A 120 5.89 12.80 20.60
CA GLU A 120 6.56 12.01 21.64
C GLU A 120 7.90 11.44 21.13
N PRO A 121 8.83 11.10 22.03
CA PRO A 121 10.05 10.41 21.64
C PRO A 121 9.75 9.12 20.87
N GLY A 122 10.25 9.02 19.64
CA GLY A 122 10.05 7.86 18.77
C GLY A 122 8.96 8.00 17.71
N ASP A 123 8.18 9.08 17.71
CA ASP A 123 7.21 9.34 16.62
C ASP A 123 7.89 9.73 15.30
N GLY A 124 9.17 10.08 15.36
CA GLY A 124 9.93 10.45 14.19
C GLY A 124 9.56 11.81 13.61
N CYS A 125 8.80 12.64 14.34
CA CYS A 125 8.39 13.95 13.89
C CYS A 125 9.60 14.85 13.62
N VAL A 126 9.62 15.46 12.43
CA VAL A 126 10.67 16.40 12.06
C VAL A 126 10.38 17.76 12.70
N LYS A 127 11.26 18.19 13.60
CA LYS A 127 11.16 19.50 14.26
C LYS A 127 11.54 20.59 13.26
N VAL A 128 10.56 21.36 12.79
CA VAL A 128 10.81 22.56 11.98
C VAL A 128 11.21 23.69 12.91
N GLY A 129 12.45 24.17 12.82
CA GLY A 129 12.89 25.37 13.55
C GLY A 129 12.09 26.64 13.20
N HIS A 130 11.38 26.63 12.07
CA HIS A 130 10.54 27.73 11.61
C HIS A 130 9.11 27.75 12.17
N ALA A 131 8.58 26.65 12.72
CA ALA A 131 7.22 26.67 13.28
C ALA A 131 7.12 27.68 14.44
N GLU A 132 8.13 27.71 15.32
CA GLU A 132 8.23 28.72 16.37
C GLU A 132 8.48 30.14 15.82
N ALA A 133 9.29 30.28 14.77
CA ALA A 133 9.61 31.59 14.19
C ALA A 133 8.44 32.19 13.41
N TRP A 134 7.61 31.35 12.78
CA TRP A 134 6.37 31.71 12.09
C TRP A 134 5.25 32.06 13.08
N LEU A 135 5.15 31.33 14.20
CA LEU A 135 4.31 31.71 15.34
C LEU A 135 4.77 33.04 15.96
N LYS A 136 6.08 33.19 16.22
CA LYS A 136 6.67 34.41 16.82
C LYS A 136 6.60 35.64 15.92
N SER A 137 6.68 35.48 14.59
CA SER A 137 6.60 36.61 13.65
C SER A 137 5.18 37.19 13.52
N ARG A 138 4.15 36.45 13.95
CA ARG A 138 2.74 36.89 13.93
C ARG A 138 2.17 37.25 15.30
N THR A 139 2.87 36.98 16.41
CA THR A 139 2.49 37.36 17.78
C THR A 139 3.24 38.59 18.32
N GLY A 140 3.92 39.35 17.44
CA GLY A 140 4.58 40.60 17.82
C GLY A 140 3.57 41.69 18.21
N PRO A 141 3.92 42.61 19.11
CA PRO A 141 3.04 43.66 19.63
C PRO A 141 2.61 44.74 18.61
N ALA A 142 2.74 44.49 17.30
CA ALA A 142 2.50 45.45 16.21
C ALA A 142 1.48 44.98 15.15
N ALA A 143 0.71 43.90 15.40
CA ALA A 143 -0.30 43.42 14.45
C ALA A 143 -1.63 44.20 14.60
N GLU A 144 -1.85 45.22 13.77
CA GLU A 144 -3.04 46.09 13.77
C GLU A 144 -4.24 45.54 12.97
N SER A 145 -4.62 44.27 13.12
CA SER A 145 -5.87 43.77 12.48
C SER A 145 -6.58 42.73 13.34
N PRO A 146 -7.92 42.79 13.49
CA PRO A 146 -8.67 41.79 14.23
C PRO A 146 -8.58 40.43 13.55
N MET A 147 -8.20 39.41 14.32
CA MET A 147 -8.03 38.04 13.87
C MET A 147 -9.32 37.47 13.25
N PRO A 148 -9.27 36.77 12.10
CA PRO A 148 -10.22 35.69 11.85
C PRO A 148 -9.96 34.59 12.90
N ASP A 149 -11.02 33.96 13.43
CA ASP A 149 -10.94 32.93 14.47
C ASP A 149 -9.78 31.97 14.20
N MET A 150 -8.79 31.96 15.10
CA MET A 150 -7.61 31.09 15.02
C MET A 150 -8.10 29.66 15.16
N VAL A 151 -8.25 28.97 14.03
CA VAL A 151 -8.36 27.51 14.02
C VAL A 151 -7.07 26.99 14.65
N GLU A 152 -7.16 26.43 15.86
CA GLU A 152 -6.04 25.77 16.52
C GLU A 152 -5.47 24.72 15.54
N VAL A 153 -4.29 25.01 14.99
CA VAL A 153 -3.58 24.04 14.14
C VAL A 153 -3.18 22.90 15.05
N LYS A 154 -3.90 21.78 14.97
CA LYS A 154 -3.58 20.57 15.73
C LYS A 154 -2.13 20.20 15.42
N PRO A 155 -1.31 19.88 16.44
CA PRO A 155 0.03 19.36 16.17
C PRO A 155 -0.12 18.02 15.44
N TYR A 156 0.41 17.93 14.22
CA TYR A 156 0.49 16.67 13.45
C TYR A 156 1.83 16.62 12.69
N ASP A 157 2.18 15.45 12.19
CA ASP A 157 3.34 15.27 11.33
C ASP A 157 3.08 15.85 9.92
N TRP A 158 3.57 17.08 9.69
CA TRP A 158 3.49 17.80 8.42
C TRP A 158 4.25 17.12 7.28
N THR A 159 5.01 16.05 7.54
CA THR A 159 5.69 15.28 6.49
C THR A 159 4.78 14.23 5.83
N TYR A 160 3.56 14.04 6.34
CA TYR A 160 2.59 13.05 5.85
C TYR A 160 3.14 11.62 5.82
N THR A 161 4.02 11.25 6.76
CA THR A 161 4.60 9.90 6.81
C THR A 161 3.55 8.87 7.24
N PRO A 162 3.10 7.94 6.36
CA PRO A 162 2.05 6.99 6.73
C PRO A 162 2.67 5.70 7.29
N LEU A 163 2.17 5.23 8.44
CA LEU A 163 2.41 3.86 8.91
C LEU A 163 1.26 2.94 8.45
N TYR A 164 1.08 2.86 7.13
CA TYR A 164 -0.02 2.15 6.49
C TYR A 164 0.48 1.11 5.50
N SER A 165 0.02 -0.13 5.63
CA SER A 165 0.45 -1.26 4.78
C SER A 165 -0.64 -1.76 3.84
N GLY A 166 -1.74 -1.02 3.68
CA GLY A 166 -3.00 -1.53 3.14
C GLY A 166 -3.95 -1.98 4.26
N HIS A 167 -5.19 -2.31 3.93
CA HIS A 167 -6.15 -2.87 4.89
C HIS A 167 -7.08 -3.89 4.22
N THR A 168 -7.58 -4.83 5.00
CA THR A 168 -8.62 -5.76 4.56
C THR A 168 -10.00 -5.15 4.81
N SER A 169 -10.85 -5.13 3.78
CA SER A 169 -12.26 -4.74 3.92
C SER A 169 -13.20 -5.94 4.01
N LEU A 170 -12.78 -7.13 3.56
CA LEU A 170 -13.49 -8.40 3.71
C LEU A 170 -12.51 -9.55 3.91
N PRO A 171 -12.76 -10.49 4.84
CA PRO A 171 -13.81 -10.47 5.86
C PRO A 171 -13.60 -9.35 6.89
N SER A 172 -14.70 -8.85 7.45
CA SER A 172 -14.65 -7.83 8.50
C SER A 172 -14.13 -8.42 9.80
N GLY A 173 -13.32 -7.66 10.55
CA GLY A 173 -12.89 -8.05 11.89
C GLY A 173 -11.73 -9.04 11.96
N LEU A 174 -11.01 -9.27 10.85
CA LEU A 174 -9.77 -10.03 10.89
C LEU A 174 -8.69 -9.29 11.68
N ASP A 175 -8.07 -9.98 12.63
CA ASP A 175 -6.88 -9.49 13.32
C ASP A 175 -5.73 -9.32 12.31
N ASN A 176 -5.08 -8.14 12.34
CA ASN A 176 -3.97 -7.78 11.44
C ASN A 176 -4.25 -8.08 9.96
N ASP A 177 -5.48 -7.81 9.50
CA ASP A 177 -5.90 -8.06 8.10
C ASP A 177 -5.86 -9.54 7.67
N GLY A 178 -5.70 -10.48 8.60
CA GLY A 178 -5.50 -11.92 8.36
C GLY A 178 -4.03 -12.36 8.27
N PHE A 179 -3.08 -11.43 8.34
CA PHE A 179 -1.66 -11.74 8.22
C PHE A 179 -1.05 -12.20 9.55
N GLY A 180 -0.34 -13.33 9.52
CA GLY A 180 0.51 -13.81 10.60
C GLY A 180 1.99 -13.47 10.38
N PRO A 181 2.84 -13.57 11.42
CA PRO A 181 4.28 -13.40 11.26
C PRO A 181 4.87 -14.47 10.33
N ALA A 182 5.79 -14.07 9.46
CA ALA A 182 6.55 -15.01 8.63
C ALA A 182 7.49 -15.86 9.50
N ASP A 183 7.46 -17.17 9.29
CA ASP A 183 8.53 -18.08 9.72
C ASP A 183 9.81 -17.86 8.87
N PRO A 184 10.93 -17.39 9.47
CA PRO A 184 12.19 -17.18 8.76
C PRO A 184 12.83 -18.46 8.20
N GLU A 185 12.47 -19.64 8.73
CA GLU A 185 12.98 -20.92 8.24
C GLU A 185 12.22 -21.43 7.02
N ASN A 186 11.08 -20.81 6.66
CA ASN A 186 10.28 -21.18 5.51
C ASN A 186 10.57 -20.27 4.29
N PRO A 187 11.22 -20.77 3.23
CA PRO A 187 11.52 -19.97 2.03
C PRO A 187 10.27 -19.48 1.28
N GLN A 188 9.11 -20.10 1.48
CA GLN A 188 7.85 -19.66 0.85
C GLN A 188 7.29 -18.37 1.50
N HIS A 189 7.78 -18.00 2.69
CA HIS A 189 7.39 -16.79 3.40
C HIS A 189 8.20 -15.56 2.97
N GLU A 190 9.12 -15.72 2.01
CA GLU A 190 9.89 -14.61 1.45
C GLU A 190 9.47 -14.31 0.01
N ILE A 191 9.64 -13.04 -0.39
CA ILE A 191 9.41 -12.62 -1.76
C ILE A 191 10.57 -13.15 -2.63
N PRO A 192 10.29 -14.01 -3.63
CA PRO A 192 11.31 -14.59 -4.49
C PRO A 192 11.82 -13.56 -5.51
N ILE A 193 12.80 -12.74 -5.13
CA ILE A 193 13.33 -11.67 -5.99
C ILE A 193 13.83 -12.23 -7.34
N ALA A 194 14.38 -13.43 -7.37
CA ALA A 194 14.84 -14.09 -8.59
C ALA A 194 13.70 -14.34 -9.59
N GLU A 195 12.49 -14.67 -9.12
CA GLU A 195 11.32 -14.83 -10.00
C GLU A 195 10.87 -13.50 -10.56
N LEU A 196 10.85 -12.44 -9.74
CA LEU A 196 10.47 -11.09 -10.17
C LEU A 196 11.47 -10.45 -11.15
N GLN A 197 12.71 -10.95 -11.20
CA GLN A 197 13.74 -10.51 -12.16
C GLN A 197 13.68 -11.26 -13.48
N ARG A 198 12.88 -12.32 -13.59
CA ARG A 198 12.69 -13.04 -14.86
C ARG A 198 11.99 -12.11 -15.87
N PRO A 199 12.39 -12.15 -17.15
CA PRO A 199 11.78 -11.33 -18.19
C PRO A 199 10.45 -11.94 -18.68
N ASP A 200 9.53 -12.21 -17.75
CA ASP A 200 8.20 -12.73 -18.07
C ASP A 200 7.30 -11.59 -18.58
N PRO A 201 6.32 -11.88 -19.47
CA PRO A 201 5.44 -10.85 -20.01
C PRO A 201 4.58 -10.23 -18.89
N ILE A 202 4.47 -8.90 -18.88
CA ILE A 202 3.59 -8.18 -17.97
C ILE A 202 2.18 -8.18 -18.56
N LEU A 203 1.26 -8.90 -17.93
CA LEU A 203 -0.14 -8.98 -18.34
C LEU A 203 -0.93 -7.73 -17.91
N PHE A 204 -0.55 -7.16 -16.77
CA PHE A 204 -1.15 -5.94 -16.24
C PHE A 204 -0.11 -5.11 -15.48
N TYR A 205 -0.13 -3.79 -15.73
CA TYR A 205 0.67 -2.81 -15.02
C TYR A 205 -0.20 -1.60 -14.72
N ALA A 206 -0.10 -1.08 -13.50
CA ALA A 206 -0.63 0.23 -13.17
C ALA A 206 0.31 0.93 -12.19
N GLU A 207 0.41 2.25 -12.33
CA GLU A 207 1.08 3.16 -11.42
C GLU A 207 0.05 4.19 -10.95
N ILE A 208 -0.17 4.24 -9.64
CA ILE A 208 -1.32 4.93 -9.05
C ILE A 208 -0.76 5.89 -7.99
N PRO A 209 -0.69 7.21 -8.27
CA PRO A 209 -0.33 8.19 -7.26
C PRO A 209 -1.45 8.31 -6.23
N LEU A 210 -1.11 8.45 -4.95
CA LEU A 210 -2.08 8.66 -3.87
C LEU A 210 -2.01 10.07 -3.32
N TYR A 211 -0.81 10.57 -3.04
CA TYR A 211 -0.60 11.98 -2.78
C TYR A 211 0.85 12.41 -3.02
N GLU A 212 1.03 13.71 -3.22
CA GLU A 212 2.31 14.38 -3.33
C GLU A 212 2.25 15.75 -2.63
N ASP A 213 3.36 16.15 -2.00
CA ASP A 213 3.52 17.43 -1.32
C ASP A 213 4.97 17.91 -1.42
N GLU A 214 5.18 19.19 -1.74
CA GLU A 214 6.53 19.80 -1.83
C GLU A 214 6.98 20.40 -0.49
N LEU A 215 6.20 20.20 0.58
CA LEU A 215 6.51 20.63 1.93
C LEU A 215 6.81 22.14 2.01
N HIS A 216 6.03 22.95 1.27
CA HIS A 216 6.27 24.39 1.09
C HIS A 216 7.71 24.68 0.59
N ASP A 217 8.15 23.99 -0.45
CA ASP A 217 9.50 24.08 -1.03
C ASP A 217 10.65 23.58 -0.12
N ASN A 218 10.34 22.85 0.96
CA ASN A 218 11.36 22.33 1.89
C ASN A 218 11.65 20.83 1.71
N GLY A 219 11.11 20.20 0.66
CA GLY A 219 11.38 18.81 0.40
C GLY A 219 10.41 18.16 -0.57
N LEU A 220 10.11 16.90 -0.31
CA LEU A 220 9.19 16.09 -1.11
C LEU A 220 8.58 15.01 -0.21
N SER A 221 7.27 14.86 -0.25
CA SER A 221 6.52 13.76 0.34
C SER A 221 5.66 13.14 -0.75
N ILE A 222 5.97 11.90 -1.16
CA ILE A 222 5.27 11.23 -2.26
C ILE A 222 4.83 9.83 -1.84
N LEU A 223 3.58 9.48 -2.14
CA LEU A 223 3.02 8.15 -1.94
C LEU A 223 2.45 7.61 -3.26
N THR A 224 2.96 6.44 -3.68
CA THR A 224 2.60 5.82 -4.97
C THR A 224 2.48 4.31 -4.84
N ILE A 225 1.57 3.73 -5.63
CA ILE A 225 1.41 2.28 -5.79
C ILE A 225 1.87 1.88 -7.19
N ARG A 226 2.63 0.79 -7.29
CA ARG A 226 2.91 0.13 -8.57
C ARG A 226 2.51 -1.33 -8.48
N ILE A 227 1.71 -1.81 -9.41
CA ILE A 227 1.33 -3.23 -9.52
C ILE A 227 1.83 -3.80 -10.84
N ARG A 228 2.32 -5.05 -10.79
CA ARG A 228 2.65 -5.88 -11.94
C ARG A 228 1.99 -7.24 -11.76
N VAL A 229 1.36 -7.72 -12.82
CA VAL A 229 0.81 -9.07 -12.89
C VAL A 229 1.51 -9.81 -14.02
N MET A 230 2.10 -10.93 -13.67
CA MET A 230 2.79 -11.86 -14.56
C MET A 230 2.00 -13.17 -14.63
N PRO A 231 2.28 -14.05 -15.60
CA PRO A 231 1.56 -15.32 -15.75
C PRO A 231 1.47 -16.18 -14.49
N GLU A 232 2.51 -16.21 -13.65
CA GLU A 232 2.58 -17.09 -12.47
C GLU A 232 2.49 -16.34 -11.13
N SER A 233 2.42 -15.01 -11.14
CA SER A 233 2.45 -14.23 -9.90
C SER A 233 1.97 -12.79 -10.08
N LEU A 234 1.62 -12.14 -8.97
CA LEU A 234 1.47 -10.69 -8.88
C LEU A 234 2.49 -10.10 -7.91
N PHE A 235 2.88 -8.85 -8.15
CA PHE A 235 3.71 -8.06 -7.27
C PHE A 235 3.22 -6.62 -7.17
N ILE A 236 3.10 -6.13 -5.94
CA ILE A 236 2.70 -4.75 -5.63
C ILE A 236 3.81 -4.10 -4.82
N LEU A 237 4.14 -2.87 -5.17
CA LEU A 237 4.99 -1.97 -4.41
C LEU A 237 4.17 -0.74 -4.03
N PHE A 238 3.77 -0.66 -2.77
CA PHE A 238 3.27 0.55 -2.15
C PHE A 238 4.46 1.27 -1.51
N ARG A 239 4.79 2.47 -1.97
CA ARG A 239 5.98 3.21 -1.53
C ARG A 239 5.63 4.63 -1.12
N PHE A 240 6.09 4.99 0.07
CA PHE A 240 6.22 6.35 0.52
C PHE A 240 7.69 6.77 0.51
N THR A 241 7.99 7.91 -0.10
CA THR A 241 9.33 8.51 -0.07
C THR A 241 9.23 9.94 0.46
N LEU A 242 10.04 10.23 1.47
CA LEU A 242 10.18 11.55 2.08
C LEU A 242 11.61 12.04 1.97
N ARG A 243 11.74 13.28 1.52
CA ARG A 243 12.95 14.09 1.61
C ARG A 243 12.58 15.35 2.37
N VAL A 244 13.36 15.67 3.39
CA VAL A 244 13.34 17.01 4.01
C VAL A 244 14.71 17.62 3.78
N ASP A 245 14.76 18.73 3.06
CA ASP A 245 16.00 19.31 2.56
C ASP A 245 16.92 19.73 3.70
N GLY A 246 18.18 19.28 3.62
CA GLY A 246 19.18 19.50 4.67
C GLY A 246 18.98 18.68 5.96
N VAL A 247 17.86 17.96 6.12
CA VAL A 247 17.51 17.25 7.35
C VAL A 247 17.66 15.73 7.20
N LEU A 248 16.75 15.08 6.46
CA LEU A 248 16.71 13.62 6.38
C LEU A 248 16.05 13.11 5.09
N PHE A 249 16.25 11.81 4.86
CA PHE A 249 15.48 11.01 3.93
C PHE A 249 14.80 9.87 4.70
N ARG A 250 13.58 9.54 4.29
CA ARG A 250 12.83 8.41 4.82
C ARG A 250 12.11 7.70 3.69
N ASN A 251 12.06 6.37 3.77
CA ASN A 251 11.32 5.56 2.80
C ASN A 251 10.54 4.47 3.55
N PHE A 252 9.29 4.26 3.18
CA PHE A 252 8.43 3.20 3.72
C PHE A 252 7.86 2.40 2.55
N ASP A 253 8.27 1.14 2.45
CA ASP A 253 7.78 0.22 1.43
C ASP A 253 6.89 -0.84 2.07
N THR A 254 5.74 -1.08 1.46
CA THR A 254 4.99 -2.32 1.63
C THR A 254 4.97 -3.05 0.30
N ARG A 255 5.56 -4.25 0.28
CA ARG A 255 5.61 -5.11 -0.90
C ARG A 255 4.70 -6.30 -0.70
N ILE A 256 3.80 -6.55 -1.65
CA ILE A 256 2.92 -7.72 -1.64
C ILE A 256 3.28 -8.61 -2.82
N TYR A 257 3.44 -9.90 -2.55
CA TYR A 257 3.69 -10.92 -3.56
C TYR A 257 2.74 -12.09 -3.34
N HIS A 258 2.21 -12.61 -4.45
CA HIS A 258 1.47 -13.86 -4.44
C HIS A 258 1.79 -14.64 -5.73
N SER A 259 1.97 -15.95 -5.59
CA SER A 259 2.16 -16.86 -6.73
C SER A 259 0.88 -17.62 -7.00
N PHE A 260 0.45 -17.64 -8.26
CA PHE A 260 -0.72 -18.39 -8.72
C PHE A 260 -0.46 -19.91 -8.83
N VAL A 261 0.81 -20.33 -8.78
CA VAL A 261 1.21 -21.73 -8.97
C VAL A 261 1.70 -22.40 -7.69
N ARG A 262 2.02 -21.64 -6.64
CA ARG A 262 2.48 -22.20 -5.35
C ARG A 262 1.31 -22.72 -4.53
N ASN A 263 1.55 -23.81 -3.83
CA ASN A 263 0.64 -24.41 -2.86
C ASN A 263 1.41 -24.63 -1.54
N PRO A 264 0.93 -24.16 -0.37
CA PRO A 264 -0.29 -23.39 -0.15
C PRO A 264 -0.33 -22.02 -0.86
N PRO A 265 -1.53 -21.47 -1.13
CA PRO A 265 -1.69 -20.15 -1.76
C PRO A 265 -1.39 -19.03 -0.74
N LEU A 266 -0.12 -18.67 -0.63
CA LEU A 266 0.36 -17.67 0.32
C LEU A 266 0.41 -16.27 -0.31
N VAL A 267 -0.01 -15.26 0.45
CA VAL A 267 0.25 -13.84 0.17
C VAL A 267 1.32 -13.36 1.13
N VAL A 268 2.48 -12.97 0.60
CA VAL A 268 3.61 -12.46 1.38
C VAL A 268 3.57 -10.93 1.38
N ARG A 269 3.58 -10.32 2.57
CA ARG A 269 3.63 -8.88 2.81
C ARG A 269 4.95 -8.51 3.50
N ASP A 270 5.87 -7.88 2.78
CA ASP A 270 7.17 -7.42 3.28
C ASP A 270 7.15 -5.89 3.47
N ILE A 271 7.10 -5.46 4.73
CA ILE A 271 7.02 -4.06 5.16
C ILE A 271 8.40 -3.63 5.65
N ARG A 272 8.93 -2.53 5.10
CA ARG A 272 10.24 -2.00 5.48
C ARG A 272 10.24 -0.49 5.55
N GLY A 273 10.83 0.04 6.62
CA GLY A 273 11.10 1.47 6.76
C GLY A 273 12.59 1.73 6.91
N TRP A 274 13.06 2.74 6.18
CA TRP A 274 14.44 3.24 6.24
C TRP A 274 14.45 4.74 6.53
N GLU A 275 15.46 5.20 7.25
CA GLU A 275 15.70 6.61 7.49
C GLU A 275 17.21 6.89 7.54
N THR A 276 17.65 8.01 6.99
CA THR A 276 19.03 8.48 7.16
C THR A 276 19.10 10.00 7.12
N SER A 277 20.19 10.57 7.62
CA SER A 277 20.38 12.02 7.55
C SER A 277 20.68 12.47 6.12
N TYR A 278 20.24 13.69 5.78
CA TYR A 278 20.47 14.26 4.45
C TYR A 278 21.96 14.28 4.09
N LYS A 279 22.80 14.66 5.08
CA LYS A 279 24.26 14.67 4.95
C LYS A 279 24.84 13.30 4.61
N THR A 280 24.32 12.24 5.20
CA THR A 280 24.79 10.87 4.94
C THR A 280 24.48 10.45 3.51
N LEU A 281 23.24 10.61 3.05
CA LEU A 281 22.87 10.19 1.70
C LEU A 281 23.58 11.05 0.64
N LYS A 282 23.70 12.37 0.87
CA LYS A 282 24.46 13.28 -0.01
C LYS A 282 25.93 12.87 -0.15
N SER A 283 26.56 12.35 0.91
CA SER A 283 27.95 11.89 0.84
C SER A 283 28.17 10.64 -0.03
N LEU A 284 27.09 9.96 -0.42
CA LEU A 284 27.12 8.78 -1.29
C LEU A 284 26.86 9.11 -2.77
N LEU A 285 26.69 10.39 -3.11
CA LEU A 285 26.50 10.81 -4.49
C LEU A 285 27.74 10.45 -5.34
N PRO A 286 27.55 9.91 -6.56
CA PRO A 286 28.65 9.69 -7.49
C PRO A 286 29.40 10.99 -7.84
N ASN A 287 28.65 12.09 -7.95
CA ASN A 287 29.16 13.43 -8.15
C ASN A 287 28.57 14.38 -7.08
N PRO A 288 29.38 14.93 -6.16
CA PRO A 288 28.89 15.82 -5.10
C PRO A 288 28.21 17.11 -5.57
N GLU A 289 28.52 17.57 -6.79
CA GLU A 289 27.93 18.79 -7.38
C GLU A 289 26.57 18.52 -8.05
N ASP A 290 26.28 17.26 -8.40
CA ASP A 290 25.02 16.86 -9.01
C ASP A 290 24.05 16.35 -7.94
N LEU A 291 23.12 17.22 -7.54
CA LEU A 291 22.10 16.89 -6.54
C LEU A 291 20.85 16.23 -7.14
N SER A 292 20.77 16.06 -8.47
CA SER A 292 19.61 15.45 -9.12
C SER A 292 19.23 14.06 -8.57
N PRO A 293 20.16 13.18 -8.13
CA PRO A 293 19.77 11.90 -7.56
C PRO A 293 19.04 12.03 -6.22
N LEU A 294 19.26 13.12 -5.47
CA LEU A 294 18.52 13.41 -4.23
C LEU A 294 17.08 13.86 -4.48
N ALA A 295 16.69 14.08 -5.73
CA ALA A 295 15.32 14.36 -6.13
C ALA A 295 14.61 13.13 -6.75
N ASP A 296 15.31 12.04 -7.02
CA ASP A 296 14.74 10.82 -7.59
C ASP A 296 14.31 9.84 -6.48
N PRO A 297 12.99 9.61 -6.26
CA PRO A 297 12.50 8.68 -5.23
C PRO A 297 13.02 7.24 -5.42
N GLN A 298 13.20 6.80 -6.67
CA GLN A 298 13.70 5.45 -6.96
C GLN A 298 15.19 5.33 -6.59
N TRP A 299 15.99 6.36 -6.85
CA TRP A 299 17.39 6.40 -6.43
C TRP A 299 17.49 6.41 -4.90
N ILE A 300 16.71 7.28 -4.22
CA ILE A 300 16.69 7.38 -2.75
C ILE A 300 16.36 6.02 -2.13
N ALA A 301 15.27 5.39 -2.55
CA ALA A 301 14.84 4.10 -2.02
C ALA A 301 15.90 3.01 -2.22
N ARG A 302 16.53 2.96 -3.41
CA ARG A 302 17.60 1.99 -3.71
C ARG A 302 18.82 2.20 -2.82
N MET A 303 19.23 3.45 -2.59
CA MET A 303 20.38 3.77 -1.75
C MET A 303 20.11 3.45 -0.29
N LEU A 304 18.93 3.80 0.23
CA LEU A 304 18.54 3.46 1.60
C LEU A 304 18.52 1.95 1.83
N ALA A 305 18.03 1.17 0.86
CA ALA A 305 17.96 -0.27 0.92
C ALA A 305 19.33 -0.98 0.80
N SER A 306 20.32 -0.35 0.16
CA SER A 306 21.67 -0.91 0.00
C SER A 306 22.61 -0.60 1.17
N MET A 307 22.26 0.38 2.01
CA MET A 307 23.02 0.75 3.20
C MET A 307 22.89 -0.31 4.31
N PRO A 308 23.87 -0.39 5.24
CA PRO A 308 23.78 -1.30 6.38
C PRO A 308 22.53 -1.01 7.22
N THR A 309 21.82 -2.08 7.63
CA THR A 309 20.60 -1.98 8.45
C THR A 309 20.83 -1.20 9.75
N SER A 310 22.01 -1.32 10.36
CA SER A 310 22.42 -0.54 11.54
C SER A 310 22.45 0.98 11.31
N SER A 311 22.50 1.42 10.06
CA SER A 311 22.59 2.84 9.69
C SER A 311 21.23 3.42 9.30
N THR A 312 20.36 2.59 8.72
CA THR A 312 19.11 3.05 8.11
C THR A 312 17.84 2.51 8.77
N MET A 313 17.95 1.49 9.63
CA MET A 313 16.81 0.81 10.25
C MET A 313 16.94 0.71 11.79
N ASP A 314 18.06 1.18 12.36
CA ASP A 314 18.29 1.14 13.81
C ASP A 314 17.64 2.33 14.51
N ARG A 315 16.55 2.03 15.24
CA ARG A 315 15.80 2.99 16.06
C ARG A 315 16.61 3.56 17.23
N SER A 316 17.63 2.84 17.69
CA SER A 316 18.46 3.23 18.84
C SER A 316 19.64 4.13 18.46
N SER A 317 19.89 4.29 17.16
CA SER A 317 20.94 5.14 16.64
C SER A 317 20.71 6.60 17.04
N ARG A 318 21.75 7.28 17.54
CA ARG A 318 21.70 8.73 17.81
C ARG A 318 21.41 9.58 16.56
N ARG A 319 21.48 8.98 15.38
CA ARG A 319 21.19 9.61 14.08
C ARG A 319 19.78 9.31 13.57
N SER A 320 19.03 8.48 14.30
CA SER A 320 17.62 8.20 14.03
C SER A 320 16.74 9.18 14.79
N THR A 321 15.59 9.52 14.20
CA THR A 321 14.50 10.23 14.88
C THR A 321 13.71 9.32 15.83
N GLY A 322 14.07 8.02 15.91
CA GLY A 322 13.37 6.99 16.66
C GLY A 322 12.10 6.47 15.98
N TRP A 323 11.85 6.92 14.73
CA TRP A 323 10.63 6.64 13.96
C TRP A 323 10.19 5.17 14.05
N LYS A 324 8.94 4.97 14.49
CA LYS A 324 8.34 3.64 14.71
C LYS A 324 8.30 2.77 13.45
N GLY A 325 8.34 3.37 12.26
CA GLY A 325 8.34 2.64 10.98
C GLY A 325 9.67 1.98 10.61
N LEU A 326 10.77 2.25 11.32
CA LEU A 326 12.07 1.69 11.02
C LEU A 326 12.15 0.19 11.28
N GLY A 327 12.78 -0.53 10.36
CA GLY A 327 12.98 -1.97 10.44
C GLY A 327 12.39 -2.71 9.26
N ALA A 328 12.39 -4.04 9.36
CA ALA A 328 11.78 -4.93 8.40
C ALA A 328 10.86 -5.92 9.12
N ARG A 329 9.68 -6.13 8.56
CA ARG A 329 8.70 -7.11 9.04
C ARG A 329 8.11 -7.82 7.83
N VAL A 330 8.19 -9.15 7.85
CA VAL A 330 7.56 -9.99 6.83
C VAL A 330 6.39 -10.72 7.48
N GLU A 331 5.26 -10.68 6.80
CA GLU A 331 4.01 -11.26 7.25
C GLU A 331 3.40 -12.09 6.12
N VAL A 332 2.65 -13.12 6.46
CA VAL A 332 2.09 -14.06 5.49
C VAL A 332 0.62 -14.31 5.81
N LEU A 333 -0.19 -14.29 4.77
CA LEU A 333 -1.58 -14.73 4.79
C LEU A 333 -1.68 -16.04 4.00
N ASP A 334 -2.26 -17.06 4.61
CA ASP A 334 -2.58 -18.33 3.95
C ASP A 334 -4.04 -18.29 3.52
N LEU A 335 -4.26 -18.14 2.21
CA LEU A 335 -5.60 -17.98 1.65
C LEU A 335 -6.46 -19.25 1.81
N SER A 336 -5.85 -20.43 1.97
CA SER A 336 -6.60 -21.67 2.20
C SER A 336 -7.39 -21.62 3.52
N LYS A 337 -6.91 -20.87 4.51
CA LYS A 337 -7.61 -20.70 5.79
C LYS A 337 -8.91 -19.90 5.64
N LEU A 338 -8.96 -18.96 4.70
CA LEU A 338 -10.15 -18.17 4.43
C LEU A 338 -11.27 -18.99 3.77
N VAL A 339 -10.90 -19.97 2.94
CA VAL A 339 -11.86 -20.94 2.36
C VAL A 339 -12.47 -21.79 3.46
N ASN A 340 -11.63 -22.38 4.32
CA ASN A 340 -12.09 -23.22 5.43
C ASN A 340 -13.00 -22.47 6.41
N GLN A 341 -12.73 -21.18 6.67
CA GLN A 341 -13.56 -20.33 7.51
C GLN A 341 -14.94 -20.09 6.88
N ALA A 342 -14.98 -19.75 5.59
CA ALA A 342 -16.24 -19.53 4.87
C ALA A 342 -17.11 -20.81 4.83
N GLU A 343 -16.51 -21.98 4.57
CA GLU A 343 -17.23 -23.27 4.60
C GLU A 343 -17.75 -23.62 6.00
N GLY A 344 -16.96 -23.34 7.05
CA GLY A 344 -17.36 -23.51 8.44
C GLY A 344 -18.59 -22.69 8.81
N GLU A 345 -18.58 -21.38 8.50
CA GLU A 345 -19.71 -20.48 8.76
C GLU A 345 -20.98 -20.87 8.00
N LEU A 346 -20.85 -21.31 6.73
CA LEU A 346 -21.96 -21.85 5.95
C LEU A 346 -22.56 -23.11 6.59
N SER A 347 -21.71 -24.01 7.09
CA SER A 347 -22.15 -25.25 7.74
C SER A 347 -22.88 -24.99 9.07
N ASP A 348 -22.37 -24.05 9.88
CA ASP A 348 -22.99 -23.65 11.15
C ASP A 348 -24.31 -22.92 10.92
N GLY A 349 -24.40 -22.07 9.89
CA GLY A 349 -25.64 -21.41 9.49
C GLY A 349 -26.73 -22.39 9.02
N ILE A 350 -26.37 -23.40 8.23
CA ILE A 350 -27.30 -24.46 7.81
C ILE A 350 -27.77 -25.30 9.00
N ASN A 351 -26.87 -25.63 9.93
CA ASN A 351 -27.23 -26.38 11.13
C ASN A 351 -28.13 -25.55 12.07
N ALA A 352 -27.90 -24.25 12.20
CA ALA A 352 -28.74 -23.34 12.96
C ALA A 352 -30.15 -23.21 12.37
N LEU A 353 -30.28 -23.15 11.04
CA LEU A 353 -31.58 -23.13 10.35
C LEU A 353 -32.36 -24.44 10.55
N LYS A 354 -31.70 -25.59 10.47
CA LYS A 354 -32.33 -26.90 10.73
C LYS A 354 -32.83 -27.05 12.18
N LEU A 355 -32.11 -26.50 13.15
CA LEU A 355 -32.50 -26.51 14.57
C LEU A 355 -33.69 -25.59 14.89
N VAL A 356 -34.00 -24.62 14.02
CA VAL A 356 -35.18 -23.75 14.16
C VAL A 356 -36.41 -24.44 13.57
N ASP A 357 -36.28 -25.15 12.46
CA ASP A 357 -37.37 -25.93 11.85
C ASP A 357 -37.81 -27.10 12.74
N GLU A 358 -36.89 -27.79 13.44
CA GLU A 358 -37.23 -28.88 14.38
C GLU A 358 -37.90 -28.42 15.69
N LYS A 359 -38.00 -27.11 15.94
CA LYS A 359 -38.69 -26.55 17.12
C LYS A 359 -40.10 -26.05 16.81
N GLN A 360 -40.58 -26.17 15.57
CA GLN A 360 -41.92 -25.76 15.16
C GLN A 360 -42.92 -26.91 14.96
N ASP A 361 -42.51 -28.17 15.18
CA ASP A 361 -43.39 -29.35 15.16
C ASP A 361 -43.80 -29.84 16.57
#